data_AF-A0A1X7VUU0-F1
#
_entry.id   AF-A0A1X7VUU0-F1
#
_cell.length_a   1.000
_cell.length_b   1.000
_cell.length_c   1.000
_cell.angle_alpha   90.00
_cell.angle_beta   90.00
_cell.angle_gamma   90.00
#
_symmetry.space_group_name_H-M   'P 1'
#
loop_
_entity.id
_entity.type
_entity.pdbx_description
1 polymer ?
#
loop_
_entity_poly.entity_id
_entity_poly.type
_entity_poly.pdbx_seq_one_letter_code
_entity_poly.pdbx_strand_id
1 'polypeptide(L)'
;MKRILKKVIGNVILTFEEFCTVLAEIEACLNSRPLTPLMSNDDGIEVLTPEQFLIGRPLMTLPQQTQTKKLSLLKHCELCQTLVVQFWTKWSAEYFISLNRFHKQEYKCQ
;
A
#
# COMPACT_ATOMS: atom_id res chain seq x y z
N MET A 1 -9.21 -3.31 -5.79
CA MET A 1 -8.02 -4.13 -5.45
C MET A 1 -7.71 -5.17 -6.53
N LYS A 2 -8.37 -6.35 -6.57
CA LYS A 2 -8.09 -7.44 -7.54
C LYS A 2 -8.01 -6.99 -9.03
N ARG A 3 -8.93 -6.13 -9.46
CA ARG A 3 -8.92 -5.54 -10.81
C ARG A 3 -7.66 -4.69 -11.08
N ILE A 4 -7.23 -3.89 -10.12
CA ILE A 4 -6.05 -3.03 -10.24
C ILE A 4 -4.78 -3.88 -10.28
N LEU A 5 -4.70 -4.89 -9.40
CA LEU A 5 -3.63 -5.87 -9.40
C LEU A 5 -3.47 -6.54 -10.76
N LYS A 6 -4.57 -7.06 -11.33
CA LYS A 6 -4.57 -7.67 -12.68
C LYS A 6 -4.10 -6.69 -13.76
N LYS A 7 -4.49 -5.41 -13.68
CA LYS A 7 -4.08 -4.37 -14.64
C LYS A 7 -2.60 -4.01 -14.52
N VAL A 8 -2.04 -4.03 -13.32
CA VAL A 8 -0.66 -3.64 -13.04
C VAL A 8 0.30 -4.77 -13.40
N ILE A 9 -0.02 -6.00 -13.00
CA ILE A 9 0.78 -7.18 -13.37
C ILE A 9 0.67 -7.44 -14.87
N GLY A 10 -0.53 -7.32 -15.44
CA GLY A 10 -0.75 -7.48 -16.88
C GLY A 10 -0.20 -8.80 -17.41
N ASN A 11 0.79 -8.72 -18.31
CA ASN A 11 1.46 -9.86 -18.93
C ASN A 11 2.91 -10.06 -18.41
N VAL A 12 3.28 -9.39 -17.31
CA VAL A 12 4.59 -9.57 -16.69
C VAL A 12 4.69 -11.00 -16.16
N ILE A 13 5.73 -11.73 -16.58
CA ILE A 13 6.03 -13.07 -16.09
C ILE A 13 6.83 -12.92 -14.81
N LEU A 14 6.24 -13.35 -13.70
CA LEU A 14 6.88 -13.37 -12.38
C LEU A 14 7.12 -14.81 -11.97
N THR A 15 8.24 -15.06 -11.30
CA THR A 15 8.43 -16.28 -10.51
C THR A 15 7.45 -16.30 -9.35
N PHE A 16 7.27 -17.48 -8.74
CA PHE A 16 6.44 -17.62 -7.55
C PHE A 16 6.90 -16.70 -6.41
N GLU A 17 8.21 -16.63 -6.17
CA GLU A 17 8.79 -15.79 -5.11
C GLU A 17 8.55 -14.30 -5.36
N GLU A 18 8.74 -13.83 -6.60
CA GLU A 18 8.46 -12.44 -6.97
C GLU A 18 6.99 -12.10 -6.82
N PHE A 19 6.09 -13.00 -7.25
CA PHE A 19 4.66 -12.80 -7.11
C PHE A 19 4.24 -12.71 -5.64
N CYS A 20 4.74 -13.62 -4.79
CA CYS A 20 4.52 -13.57 -3.35
C CYS A 20 5.04 -12.26 -2.74
N THR A 21 6.24 -11.82 -3.14
CA THR A 21 6.85 -10.57 -2.66
C THR A 21 5.98 -9.36 -3.02
N VAL A 22 5.57 -9.24 -4.29
CA VAL A 22 4.68 -8.16 -4.75
C VAL A 22 3.36 -8.16 -3.99
N LEU A 23 2.76 -9.33 -3.74
CA LEU A 23 1.52 -9.43 -2.98
C LEU A 23 1.68 -8.99 -1.52
N ALA A 24 2.76 -9.41 -0.86
CA ALA A 24 3.03 -9.04 0.53
C ALA A 24 3.26 -7.52 0.67
N GLU A 25 4.01 -6.91 -0.25
CA GLU A 25 4.20 -5.46 -0.25
C GLU A 25 2.89 -4.71 -0.54
N ILE A 26 2.08 -5.18 -1.47
CA ILE A 26 0.75 -4.61 -1.73
C ILE A 26 -0.15 -4.72 -0.50
N GLU A 27 -0.14 -5.86 0.19
CA GLU A 27 -0.88 -6.05 1.44
C GLU A 27 -0.44 -5.03 2.50
N ALA A 28 0.88 -4.87 2.70
CA ALA A 28 1.42 -3.87 3.60
C ALA A 28 0.94 -2.46 3.23
N CYS A 29 1.04 -2.04 1.96
CA CYS A 29 0.53 -0.74 1.51
C CYS A 29 -0.97 -0.54 1.82
N LEU A 30 -1.78 -1.58 1.61
CA LEU A 30 -3.20 -1.52 1.90
C LEU A 30 -3.45 -1.42 3.40
N ASN A 31 -2.66 -2.11 4.23
CA ASN A 31 -2.79 -2.09 5.69
C ASN A 31 -2.29 -0.77 6.30
N SER A 32 -1.40 -0.05 5.63
CA SER A 32 -0.98 1.31 6.00
C SER A 32 -1.88 2.41 5.44
N ARG A 33 -3.00 2.09 4.76
CA ARG A 33 -3.90 3.10 4.20
C ARG A 33 -4.53 3.97 5.30
N PRO A 34 -4.73 5.28 5.09
CA PRO A 34 -5.40 6.13 6.06
C PRO A 34 -6.91 5.81 6.15
N LEU A 35 -7.44 5.57 7.35
CA LEU A 35 -8.87 5.40 7.61
C LEU A 35 -9.51 6.73 8.03
N THR A 36 -8.99 7.35 9.08
CA THR A 36 -9.52 8.60 9.63
C THR A 36 -8.39 9.40 10.28
N PRO A 37 -8.37 10.74 10.17
CA PRO A 37 -7.50 11.54 11.00
C PRO A 37 -7.83 11.30 12.47
N LEU A 38 -6.78 11.20 13.29
CA LEU A 38 -6.86 11.30 14.73
C LEU A 38 -6.73 12.79 15.07
N MET A 39 -7.68 13.30 15.86
CA MET A 39 -7.60 14.67 16.37
C MET A 39 -6.54 14.69 17.48
N SER A 40 -5.29 14.97 17.13
CA SER A 40 -4.19 15.19 18.06
C SER A 40 -4.12 16.66 18.46
N ASN A 41 -3.74 16.91 19.72
CA ASN A 41 -3.59 18.25 20.30
C ASN A 41 -2.21 18.88 19.96
N ASP A 42 -1.41 18.18 19.17
CA ASP A 42 -0.06 18.56 18.74
C ASP A 42 -0.10 18.81 17.22
N ASP A 43 0.72 19.73 16.70
CA ASP A 43 0.64 20.32 15.35
C ASP A 43 0.77 19.32 14.17
N GLY A 44 0.86 18.03 14.43
CA GLY A 44 0.88 16.96 13.43
C GLY A 44 -0.47 16.25 13.31
N ILE A 45 -0.97 16.11 12.08
CA ILE A 45 -2.13 15.24 11.79
C ILE A 45 -1.66 13.78 11.90
N GLU A 46 -2.00 13.13 13.01
CA GLU A 46 -1.86 11.68 13.12
C GLU A 46 -3.04 11.00 12.39
N VAL A 47 -2.81 9.86 11.74
CA VAL A 47 -3.84 9.18 10.96
C VAL A 47 -3.94 7.73 11.39
N LEU A 48 -5.14 7.27 11.71
CA LEU A 48 -5.41 5.88 12.03
C LEU A 48 -5.39 5.03 10.75
N THR A 49 -4.52 4.04 10.70
CA THR A 49 -4.48 3.02 9.65
C THR A 49 -5.12 1.70 10.12
N PRO A 50 -5.57 0.80 9.22
CA PRO A 50 -6.10 -0.51 9.62
C PRO A 50 -5.11 -1.32 10.44
N GLU A 51 -3.83 -1.26 10.08
CA GLU A 51 -2.76 -1.94 10.81
C GLU A 51 -2.67 -1.42 12.25
N GLN A 52 -2.64 -0.10 12.43
CA GLN A 52 -2.63 0.51 13.77
C GLN A 52 -3.91 0.20 14.55
N PHE A 53 -5.06 0.15 13.89
CA PHE A 53 -6.32 -0.22 14.53
C PHE A 53 -6.29 -1.66 15.06
N LEU A 54 -5.74 -2.60 14.29
CA LEU A 54 -5.70 -4.01 14.67
C LEU A 54 -4.58 -4.35 15.66
N ILE A 55 -3.43 -3.68 15.56
CA ILE A 55 -2.21 -4.01 16.33
C ILE A 55 -2.02 -3.06 17.52
N GLY A 56 -2.63 -1.87 17.49
CA GLY A 56 -2.52 -0.83 18.52
C GLY A 56 -1.21 -0.03 18.50
N ARG A 57 -0.31 -0.29 17.55
CA ARG A 57 0.97 0.43 17.36
C ARG A 57 1.43 0.37 15.91
N PRO A 58 2.17 1.37 15.39
CA PRO A 58 2.77 1.30 14.06
C PRO A 58 3.82 0.19 13.99
N LEU A 59 3.78 -0.70 13.00
CA LEU A 59 4.91 -1.59 12.74
C LEU A 59 6.00 -0.79 12.01
N MET A 60 7.04 -0.39 12.73
CA MET A 60 8.29 0.04 12.13
C MET A 60 8.97 -1.20 11.53
N THR A 61 8.78 -1.45 10.23
CA THR A 61 9.59 -2.42 9.50
C THR A 61 10.95 -1.78 9.21
N LEU A 62 11.97 -2.17 9.97
CA LEU A 62 13.37 -1.86 9.64
C LEU A 62 13.67 -2.45 8.26
N PRO A 63 14.14 -1.66 7.27
CA PRO A 63 14.53 -2.22 5.98
C PRO A 63 15.72 -3.15 6.19
N GLN A 64 15.54 -4.43 5.90
CA GLN A 64 16.58 -5.45 6.05
C GLN A 64 17.70 -5.17 5.03
N GLN A 65 18.84 -4.67 5.50
CA GLN A 65 20.02 -4.43 4.65
C GLN A 65 20.67 -5.77 4.30
N THR A 66 20.34 -6.33 3.14
CA THR A 66 21.12 -7.43 2.56
C THR A 66 22.05 -6.89 1.47
N GLN A 67 23.30 -6.61 1.86
CA GLN A 67 24.40 -6.41 0.91
C GLN A 67 24.81 -7.77 0.33
N THR A 68 24.29 -8.14 -0.85
CA THR A 68 24.96 -9.11 -1.74
C THR A 68 24.44 -8.94 -3.17
N LYS A 69 25.16 -8.19 -4.01
CA LYS A 69 24.74 -7.90 -5.38
C LYS A 69 25.11 -9.04 -6.34
N LYS A 70 24.11 -9.81 -6.78
CA LYS A 70 24.06 -10.38 -8.14
C LYS A 70 23.20 -9.46 -9.00
N LEU A 71 23.67 -9.08 -10.19
CA LEU A 71 22.97 -8.16 -11.11
C LEU A 71 21.55 -8.63 -11.47
N SER A 72 21.28 -9.93 -11.43
CA SER A 72 19.93 -10.49 -11.64
C SER A 72 18.98 -10.13 -10.50
N LEU A 73 19.41 -10.28 -9.23
CA LEU A 73 18.57 -9.99 -8.06
C LEU A 73 18.15 -8.52 -8.00
N LEU A 74 19.03 -7.61 -8.42
CA LEU A 74 18.69 -6.18 -8.50
C LEU A 74 17.56 -5.92 -9.50
N LYS A 75 17.59 -6.55 -10.68
CA LYS A 75 16.54 -6.39 -11.71
C LYS A 75 15.20 -6.98 -11.27
N HIS A 76 15.23 -8.14 -10.60
CA HIS A 76 14.03 -8.77 -10.07
C HIS A 76 13.40 -7.93 -8.94
N CYS A 77 14.24 -7.38 -8.05
CA CYS A 77 13.78 -6.47 -7.00
C CYS A 77 13.20 -5.16 -7.59
N GLU A 78 13.88 -4.57 -8.58
CA GLU A 78 13.40 -3.37 -9.28
C GLU A 78 12.06 -3.61 -9.99
N LEU A 79 11.87 -4.79 -10.59
CA LEU A 79 10.60 -5.19 -11.18
C LEU A 79 9.49 -5.25 -10.12
N CYS A 80 9.73 -5.91 -9.00
CA CYS A 80 8.76 -6.02 -7.91
C CYS A 80 8.37 -4.63 -7.38
N GLN A 81 9.35 -3.78 -7.08
CA GLN A 81 9.12 -2.41 -6.61
C GLN A 81 8.33 -1.58 -7.63
N THR A 82 8.66 -1.72 -8.92
CA THR A 82 7.94 -1.02 -9.99
C THR A 82 6.46 -1.40 -10.00
N LEU A 83 6.15 -2.69 -9.88
CA LEU A 83 4.76 -3.17 -9.83
C LEU A 83 4.03 -2.64 -8.58
N VAL A 84 4.69 -2.64 -7.43
CA VAL A 84 4.10 -2.14 -6.17
C VAL A 84 3.81 -0.64 -6.26
N VAL A 85 4.73 0.17 -6.79
CA VAL A 85 4.53 1.61 -6.99
C VAL A 85 3.39 1.89 -7.97
N GLN A 86 3.34 1.15 -9.09
CA GLN A 86 2.24 1.29 -10.06
C GLN A 86 0.89 0.90 -9.46
N PHE A 87 0.85 -0.15 -8.65
CA PHE A 87 -0.33 -0.54 -7.90
C PHE A 87 -0.75 0.56 -6.93
N TRP A 88 0.15 1.03 -6.08
CA TRP A 88 -0.13 2.06 -5.09
C TRP A 88 -0.69 3.33 -5.74
N THR A 89 -0.05 3.80 -6.82
CA THR A 89 -0.47 5.00 -7.54
C THR A 89 -1.91 4.88 -8.06
N LYS A 90 -2.27 3.75 -8.68
CA LYS A 90 -3.62 3.55 -9.20
C LYS A 90 -4.64 3.31 -8.10
N TRP A 91 -4.29 2.50 -7.11
CA TRP A 91 -5.20 2.14 -6.03
C TRP A 91 -5.50 3.32 -5.11
N SER A 92 -4.50 4.10 -4.72
CA SER A 92 -4.68 5.26 -3.83
C SER A 92 -5.57 6.34 -4.48
N ALA A 93 -5.43 6.58 -5.78
CA ALA A 93 -6.30 7.49 -6.52
C ALA A 93 -7.77 7.04 -6.51
N GLU A 94 -8.03 5.75 -6.78
CA GLU A 94 -9.39 5.20 -6.71
C GLU A 94 -9.95 5.19 -5.28
N TYR A 95 -9.09 4.93 -4.30
CA TYR A 95 -9.44 4.96 -2.89
C TYR A 95 -9.86 6.37 -2.45
N PHE A 96 -9.09 7.40 -2.79
CA PHE A 96 -9.41 8.79 -2.44
C PHE A 96 -10.74 9.24 -3.05
N ILE A 97 -11.00 8.90 -4.32
CA ILE A 97 -12.28 9.20 -4.97
C ILE A 97 -13.44 8.52 -4.22
N SER A 98 -13.25 7.27 -3.81
CA SER A 98 -14.26 6.51 -3.08
C SER A 98 -14.50 7.10 -1.69
N LEU A 99 -13.44 7.42 -0.95
CA LEU A 99 -13.49 8.03 0.38
C LEU A 99 -14.25 9.37 0.35
N ASN A 100 -13.89 10.25 -0.59
CA ASN A 100 -14.58 11.54 -0.76
C ASN A 100 -16.07 11.37 -1.10
N ARG A 101 -16.42 10.33 -1.87
CA ARG A 101 -17.83 10.02 -2.15
C ARG A 101 -18.57 9.59 -0.88
N PHE A 102 -17.98 8.74 -0.06
CA PHE A 102 -18.59 8.29 1.20
C PHE A 102 -18.80 9.46 2.16
N HIS A 103 -17.77 10.28 2.42
CA HIS A 103 -17.92 11.46 3.29
C HIS A 103 -19.03 12.39 2.81
N LYS A 104 -19.10 12.70 1.50
CA LYS A 104 -20.17 13.54 0.94
C LYS A 104 -21.58 12.96 1.08
N GLN A 105 -21.72 11.64 1.19
CA GLN A 105 -23.02 11.00 1.41
C GLN A 105 -23.46 11.11 2.87
N GLU A 106 -22.53 10.98 3.83
CA GLU A 106 -22.86 11.16 5.25
C GLU A 106 -23.38 12.57 5.56
N TYR A 107 -22.77 13.62 4.99
CA TYR A 107 -23.26 14.99 5.13
C TYR A 107 -24.59 15.29 4.43
N LYS A 108 -25.07 14.41 3.54
CA LYS A 108 -26.37 14.55 2.88
C LYS A 108 -27.51 13.84 3.61
N CYS A 109 -27.20 12.96 4.55
CA CYS A 109 -28.15 12.20 5.35
C CYS A 109 -28.34 12.77 6.76
N GLN A 110 -27.72 13.91 7.06
CA GLN A 110 -27.98 14.77 8.22
C GLN A 110 -28.78 16.00 7.78
#